data_AF-A0A1F5X5H8-F1
#
_entry.id   AF-A0A1F5X5H8-F1
#
_cell.length_a   1.000
_cell.length_b   1.000
_cell.length_c   1.000
_cell.angle_alpha   90.00
_cell.angle_beta   90.00
_cell.angle_gamma   90.00
#
_symmetry.space_group_name_H-M   'P 1'
#
loop_
_entity.id
_entity.type
_entity.pdbx_description
1 polymer ?
#
loop_
_entity_poly.entity_id
_entity_poly.type
_entity_poly.pdbx_seq_one_letter_code
_entity_poly.pdbx_strand_id
1 'polypeptide(L)'
;MSMEKSQSQEEKVLKSEAQETKNEPKEDNRVLETRSREVDGKLQDLKKSLKSMEGTPGAQPIQNPDDPNRSEMRKLLDQQHKIESAVSPIDSTNPNRKTEYEDWARAIDSGKRDTQRLIQSLERRIGDTKVEIFKLEEEKAKLEKQIQG
;
A
#
# COMPACT_ATOMS: atom_id res chain seq x y z
N MET A 1 -52.44 57.23 36.27
CA MET A 1 -52.07 57.28 37.70
C MET A 1 -51.83 55.83 38.11
N SER A 2 -50.71 55.33 38.61
CA SER A 2 -49.41 55.87 39.05
C SER A 2 -48.38 54.74 38.80
N MET A 3 -47.27 54.94 38.09
CA MET A 3 -45.90 55.22 38.60
C MET A 3 -45.51 54.51 39.91
N GLU A 4 -44.54 53.60 39.84
CA GLU A 4 -43.23 53.61 40.54
C GLU A 4 -42.41 52.36 40.11
N LYS A 5 -41.26 52.56 39.41
CA LYS A 5 -39.84 52.55 39.89
C LYS A 5 -39.31 51.13 40.20
N SER A 6 -38.16 50.68 39.71
CA SER A 6 -36.86 51.38 39.65
C SER A 6 -35.92 50.80 38.57
N GLN A 7 -35.21 51.68 37.88
CA GLN A 7 -33.89 51.41 37.27
C GLN A 7 -32.79 51.68 38.30
N SER A 8 -31.66 50.94 38.23
CA SER A 8 -30.24 51.34 38.44
C SER A 8 -29.39 50.05 38.50
N GLN A 9 -28.57 49.68 37.50
CA GLN A 9 -27.16 50.06 37.29
C GLN A 9 -26.25 49.97 38.53
N GLU A 10 -25.37 48.96 38.53
CA GLU A 10 -23.95 48.94 38.99
C GLU A 10 -23.49 47.46 38.90
N GLU A 11 -22.57 47.08 38.02
CA GLU A 11 -21.11 47.14 38.17
C GLU A 11 -20.60 45.67 38.19
N LYS A 12 -20.16 45.14 37.04
CA LYS A 12 -18.75 44.88 36.69
C LYS A 12 -18.17 43.62 37.36
N VAL A 13 -17.29 42.95 36.62
CA VAL A 13 -16.28 41.93 37.05
C VAL A 13 -16.57 40.47 36.66
N LEU A 14 -16.11 40.15 35.44
CA LEU A 14 -15.09 39.12 35.15
C LEU A 14 -15.22 37.76 35.87
N LYS A 15 -15.49 36.71 35.11
CA LYS A 15 -14.44 35.72 34.81
C LYS A 15 -14.85 34.79 33.68
N SER A 16 -14.06 34.83 32.62
CA SER A 16 -14.01 33.88 31.53
C SER A 16 -13.85 32.47 32.08
N GLU A 17 -14.84 31.60 31.87
CA GLU A 17 -14.59 30.16 31.95
C GLU A 17 -13.74 29.80 30.74
N ALA A 18 -12.57 29.24 31.07
CA ALA A 18 -11.50 28.96 30.15
C ALA A 18 -11.99 28.08 28.99
N GLN A 19 -11.91 28.61 27.77
CA GLN A 19 -11.61 27.75 26.63
C GLN A 19 -10.30 27.06 26.97
N GLU A 20 -10.38 25.78 27.32
CA GLU A 20 -9.27 24.87 27.36
C GLU A 20 -8.73 24.78 25.93
N THR A 21 -7.88 25.76 25.57
CA THR A 21 -7.01 25.64 24.41
C THR A 21 -6.12 24.48 24.75
N LYS A 22 -6.45 23.31 24.19
CA LYS A 22 -5.49 22.23 24.01
C LYS A 22 -4.33 22.82 23.21
N ASN A 23 -3.39 23.43 23.92
CA ASN A 23 -2.11 23.78 23.38
C ASN A 23 -1.40 22.44 23.17
N GLU A 24 -1.69 21.80 22.03
CA GLU A 24 -0.71 20.88 21.45
C GLU A 24 0.59 21.67 21.36
N PRO A 25 1.72 21.13 21.85
CA PRO A 25 3.00 21.78 21.66
C PRO A 25 3.19 21.95 20.15
N LYS A 26 3.22 23.20 19.69
CA LYS A 26 3.61 23.50 18.30
C LYS A 26 5.03 22.95 18.15
N GLU A 27 5.15 21.82 17.46
CA GLU A 27 6.46 21.34 17.02
C GLU A 27 7.13 22.47 16.22
N ASP A 28 8.43 22.65 16.42
CA ASP A 28 9.21 23.63 15.67
C ASP A 28 9.04 23.34 14.17
N ASN A 29 8.75 24.36 13.36
CA ASN A 29 8.59 24.23 11.91
C ASN A 29 9.77 23.50 11.25
N ARG A 30 11.00 23.65 11.79
CA ARG A 30 12.17 22.90 11.30
C ARG A 30 12.06 21.39 11.52
N VAL A 31 11.45 20.96 12.62
CA VAL A 31 11.20 19.56 12.94
C VAL A 31 10.11 19.01 12.02
N LEU A 32 9.04 19.77 11.79
CA LEU A 32 7.97 19.41 10.85
C LEU A 32 8.46 19.29 9.41
N GLU A 33 9.30 20.22 8.95
CA GLU A 33 9.92 20.16 7.62
C GLU A 33 10.84 18.94 7.46
N THR A 34 11.60 18.60 8.49
CA THR A 34 12.49 17.43 8.47
C THR A 34 11.67 16.15 8.36
N ARG A 35 10.64 16.00 9.19
CA ARG A 35 9.73 14.86 9.15
C ARG A 35 8.98 14.75 7.83
N SER A 36 8.56 15.88 7.25
CA SER A 36 7.92 15.92 5.93
C SER A 36 8.83 15.36 4.83
N ARG A 37 10.13 15.74 4.82
CA ARG A 37 11.12 15.18 3.88
C ARG A 37 11.34 13.69 4.09
N GLU A 38 11.35 13.21 5.33
CA GLU A 38 11.48 11.78 5.63
C GLU A 38 10.28 10.98 5.14
N VAL A 39 9.06 11.49 5.34
CA VAL A 39 7.82 10.89 4.82
C VAL A 39 7.86 10.86 3.30
N ASP A 40 8.31 11.93 2.65
CA ASP A 40 8.48 11.99 1.20
C ASP A 40 9.48 10.96 0.66
N GLY A 41 10.62 10.80 1.32
CA GLY A 41 11.59 9.76 0.96
C GLY A 41 10.98 8.36 1.04
N LYS A 42 10.32 8.03 2.15
CA LYS A 42 9.64 6.75 2.35
C LYS A 42 8.55 6.51 1.30
N LEU A 43 7.76 7.55 0.97
CA LEU A 43 6.73 7.47 -0.06
C LEU A 43 7.31 7.15 -1.44
N GLN A 44 8.42 7.79 -1.82
CA GLN A 44 9.07 7.51 -3.10
C GLN A 44 9.59 6.07 -3.16
N ASP A 45 10.22 5.59 -2.09
CA ASP A 45 10.74 4.23 -1.99
C ASP A 45 9.61 3.18 -2.07
N LEU A 46 8.51 3.39 -1.34
CA LEU A 46 7.36 2.49 -1.38
C LEU A 46 6.67 2.50 -2.75
N LYS A 47 6.53 3.67 -3.39
CA LYS A 47 5.98 3.77 -4.76
C LYS A 47 6.86 3.04 -5.78
N LYS A 48 8.18 3.14 -5.63
CA LYS A 48 9.14 2.40 -6.47
C LYS A 48 9.04 0.90 -6.25
N SER A 49 8.94 0.46 -4.99
CA SER A 49 8.74 -0.95 -4.61
C SER A 49 7.41 -1.50 -5.15
N LEU A 50 6.33 -0.74 -5.02
CA LEU A 50 5.02 -1.10 -5.56
C LEU A 50 5.09 -1.28 -7.09
N LYS A 51 5.77 -0.36 -7.78
CA LYS A 51 6.00 -0.45 -9.23
C LYS A 51 6.82 -1.68 -9.63
N SER A 52 7.82 -2.09 -8.85
CA SER A 52 8.57 -3.33 -9.17
C SER A 52 7.73 -4.59 -8.93
N MET A 53 6.79 -4.57 -7.99
CA MET A 53 5.92 -5.71 -7.69
C MET A 53 4.75 -5.85 -8.69
N GLU A 54 3.99 -4.78 -8.93
CA GLU A 54 2.82 -4.78 -9.82
C GLU A 54 3.21 -4.61 -11.29
N GLY A 55 4.23 -3.80 -11.55
CA GLY A 55 4.57 -3.29 -12.88
C GLY A 55 3.95 -1.92 -13.13
N THR A 56 4.39 -1.25 -14.19
CA THR A 56 3.80 0.01 -14.62
C THR A 56 2.62 -0.25 -15.56
N PRO A 57 1.40 0.21 -15.25
CA PRO A 57 0.34 0.26 -16.25
C PRO A 57 0.78 1.16 -17.41
N GLY A 58 0.88 0.63 -18.63
CA GLY A 58 1.04 1.41 -19.86
C GLY A 58 2.46 1.77 -20.32
N ALA A 59 3.53 1.32 -19.67
CA ALA A 59 4.90 1.62 -20.13
C ALA A 59 5.45 0.51 -21.04
N GLN A 60 5.34 0.74 -22.36
CA GLN A 60 5.88 -0.04 -23.49
C GLN A 60 5.64 -1.58 -23.49
N PRO A 61 5.46 -2.21 -24.66
CA PRO A 61 5.42 -3.67 -24.73
C PRO A 61 6.71 -4.26 -24.15
N ILE A 62 6.59 -5.24 -23.25
CA ILE A 62 7.73 -6.02 -22.76
C ILE A 62 8.39 -6.69 -23.96
N GLN A 63 9.63 -6.34 -24.25
CA GLN A 63 10.28 -6.78 -25.49
C GLN A 63 10.95 -8.15 -25.37
N ASN A 64 11.31 -8.58 -24.16
CA ASN A 64 11.95 -9.86 -23.93
C ASN A 64 11.65 -10.43 -22.51
N PRO A 65 11.92 -11.74 -22.28
CA PRO A 65 11.68 -12.38 -20.97
C PRO A 65 12.51 -11.81 -19.83
N ASP A 66 13.63 -11.18 -20.17
CA ASP A 66 14.63 -10.61 -19.25
C ASP A 66 14.50 -9.09 -19.10
N ASP A 67 13.36 -8.52 -19.51
CA ASP A 67 13.14 -7.07 -19.46
C ASP A 67 13.21 -6.60 -18.00
N PRO A 68 14.06 -5.61 -17.68
CA PRO A 68 14.17 -5.07 -16.33
C PRO A 68 12.86 -4.41 -15.84
N ASN A 69 11.92 -4.11 -16.74
CA ASN A 69 10.59 -3.60 -16.41
C ASN A 69 9.55 -4.69 -16.14
N ARG A 70 9.92 -5.98 -16.23
CA ARG A 70 9.01 -7.10 -15.94
C ARG A 70 8.85 -7.26 -14.43
N SER A 71 7.68 -6.89 -13.94
CA SER A 71 7.34 -6.93 -12.51
C SER A 71 7.41 -8.33 -11.91
N GLU A 72 7.59 -8.41 -10.59
CA GLU A 72 7.54 -9.68 -9.87
C GLU A 72 6.24 -10.44 -10.19
N MET A 73 5.11 -9.74 -10.23
CA MET A 73 3.81 -10.34 -10.55
C MET A 73 3.79 -10.93 -11.95
N ARG A 74 4.30 -10.19 -12.95
CA ARG A 74 4.34 -10.70 -14.33
C ARG A 74 5.22 -11.94 -14.46
N LYS A 75 6.34 -12.00 -13.74
CA LYS A 75 7.22 -13.18 -13.73
C LYS A 75 6.48 -14.42 -13.23
N LEU A 76 5.71 -14.28 -12.15
CA LEU A 76 4.93 -15.37 -11.58
C LEU A 76 3.77 -15.79 -12.49
N LEU A 77 3.05 -14.83 -13.10
CA LEU A 77 1.96 -15.13 -14.04
C LEU A 77 2.46 -15.87 -15.29
N ASP A 78 3.60 -15.46 -15.85
CA ASP A 78 4.17 -16.16 -17.00
C ASP A 78 4.70 -17.56 -16.60
N GLN A 79 5.20 -17.73 -15.36
CA GLN A 79 5.55 -19.05 -14.83
C GLN A 79 4.31 -19.95 -14.69
N GLN A 80 3.21 -19.39 -14.16
CA GLN A 80 1.94 -20.09 -14.07
C GLN A 80 1.46 -20.54 -15.46
N HIS A 81 1.47 -19.62 -16.44
CA HIS A 81 1.10 -19.93 -17.82
C HIS A 81 1.97 -21.04 -18.43
N LYS A 82 3.29 -21.04 -18.19
CA LYS A 82 4.20 -22.10 -18.64
C LYS A 82 3.83 -23.46 -18.06
N ILE A 83 3.47 -23.52 -16.77
CA ILE A 83 3.08 -24.76 -16.10
C ILE A 83 1.70 -25.24 -16.59
N GLU A 84 0.76 -24.32 -16.79
CA GLU A 84 -0.58 -24.63 -17.32
C GLU A 84 -0.54 -25.13 -18.76
N SER A 85 0.40 -24.63 -19.56
CA SER A 85 0.59 -25.04 -20.96
C SER A 85 1.48 -26.29 -21.12
N ALA A 86 1.98 -26.87 -20.02
CA ALA A 86 2.90 -27.99 -20.08
C ALA A 86 2.18 -29.26 -20.59
N VAL A 87 2.74 -29.85 -21.65
CA VAL A 87 2.28 -31.13 -22.21
C VAL A 87 3.20 -32.25 -21.72
N SER A 88 2.62 -33.37 -21.32
CA SER A 88 3.39 -34.54 -20.89
C SER A 88 4.28 -35.05 -22.01
N PRO A 89 5.60 -35.23 -21.78
CA PRO A 89 6.46 -35.94 -22.73
C PRO A 89 6.24 -37.46 -22.69
N ILE A 90 5.45 -37.95 -21.74
CA ILE A 90 5.12 -39.36 -21.54
C ILE A 90 3.69 -39.59 -22.03
N ASP A 91 3.52 -40.58 -22.89
CA ASP A 91 2.21 -41.07 -23.31
C ASP A 91 1.48 -41.70 -22.13
N SER A 92 0.37 -41.09 -21.73
CA SER A 92 -0.47 -41.54 -20.60
C SER A 92 -1.16 -42.87 -20.87
N THR A 93 -1.24 -43.30 -22.14
CA THR A 93 -1.87 -44.56 -22.53
C THR A 93 -0.88 -45.73 -22.53
N ASN A 94 0.43 -45.46 -22.38
CA ASN A 94 1.45 -46.50 -22.33
C ASN A 94 1.52 -47.13 -20.91
N PRO A 95 1.08 -48.39 -20.73
CA PRO A 95 1.02 -49.02 -19.41
C PRO A 95 2.42 -49.21 -18.78
N ASN A 96 3.48 -49.30 -19.60
CA ASN A 96 4.84 -49.50 -19.11
C ASN A 96 5.48 -48.22 -18.57
N ARG A 97 4.87 -47.05 -18.81
CA ARG A 97 5.37 -45.73 -18.38
C ARG A 97 4.41 -44.99 -17.46
N LYS A 98 3.42 -45.71 -16.91
CA LYS A 98 2.37 -45.15 -16.05
C LYS A 98 2.96 -44.41 -14.84
N THR A 99 3.96 -44.99 -14.18
CA THR A 99 4.61 -44.35 -13.02
C THR A 99 5.33 -43.06 -13.40
N GLU A 100 6.08 -43.05 -14.51
CA GLU A 100 6.72 -41.83 -15.01
C GLU A 100 5.69 -40.73 -15.31
N TYR A 101 4.57 -41.08 -15.92
CA TYR A 101 3.48 -40.14 -16.20
C TYR A 101 2.88 -39.57 -14.92
N GLU A 102 2.61 -40.43 -13.93
CA GLU A 102 2.08 -40.02 -12.63
C GLU A 102 3.06 -39.08 -11.90
N ASP A 103 4.36 -39.35 -11.95
CA ASP A 103 5.39 -38.50 -11.35
C ASP A 103 5.46 -37.13 -12.05
N TRP A 104 5.40 -37.11 -13.39
CA TRP A 104 5.31 -35.86 -14.16
C TRP A 104 4.06 -35.06 -13.79
N ALA A 105 2.89 -35.71 -13.73
CA ALA A 105 1.64 -35.05 -13.39
C ALA A 105 1.68 -34.44 -11.97
N ARG A 106 2.21 -35.19 -10.99
CA ARG A 106 2.41 -34.70 -9.62
C ARG A 106 3.38 -33.51 -9.57
N ALA A 107 4.45 -33.53 -10.35
CA ALA A 107 5.40 -32.42 -10.42
C ALA A 107 4.73 -31.16 -10.97
N ILE A 108 3.92 -31.27 -12.03
CA ILE A 108 3.14 -30.15 -12.58
C ILE A 108 2.16 -29.61 -11.52
N ASP A 109 1.41 -30.48 -10.84
CA ASP A 109 0.44 -30.07 -9.82
C ASP A 109 1.10 -29.45 -8.58
N SER A 110 2.31 -29.89 -8.21
CA SER A 110 3.11 -29.21 -7.18
C SER A 110 3.52 -27.82 -7.67
N GLY A 111 4.07 -27.73 -8.89
CA GLY A 111 4.48 -26.46 -9.48
C GLY A 111 3.34 -25.43 -9.56
N LYS A 112 2.13 -25.86 -9.92
CA LYS A 112 0.93 -25.01 -9.90
C LYS A 112 0.65 -24.45 -8.51
N ARG A 113 0.60 -25.32 -7.50
CA ARG A 113 0.31 -24.93 -6.11
C ARG A 113 1.36 -23.97 -5.56
N ASP A 114 2.64 -24.25 -5.81
CA ASP A 114 3.73 -23.41 -5.32
C ASP A 114 3.74 -22.04 -6.00
N THR A 115 3.51 -21.99 -7.32
CA THR A 115 3.40 -20.72 -8.06
C THR A 115 2.19 -19.91 -7.56
N GLN A 116 1.05 -20.55 -7.31
CA GLN A 116 -0.14 -19.87 -6.80
C GLN A 116 0.07 -19.29 -5.39
N ARG A 117 0.80 -19.99 -4.51
CA ARG A 117 1.19 -19.47 -3.19
C ARG A 117 2.09 -18.24 -3.31
N LEU A 118 3.04 -18.25 -4.24
CA LEU A 118 3.91 -17.11 -4.49
C LEU A 118 3.11 -15.89 -4.97
N ILE A 119 2.14 -16.10 -5.88
CA ILE A 119 1.23 -15.05 -6.36
C ILE A 119 0.45 -14.46 -5.18
N GLN A 120 -0.22 -15.28 -4.38
CA GLN A 120 -0.99 -14.82 -3.22
C GLN A 120 -0.12 -14.06 -2.21
N SER A 121 1.10 -14.54 -1.97
CA SER A 121 2.03 -13.85 -1.09
C SER A 121 2.44 -12.48 -1.64
N LEU A 122 2.61 -12.37 -2.96
CA LEU A 122 2.95 -11.11 -3.60
C LEU A 122 1.76 -10.15 -3.60
N GLU A 123 0.56 -10.62 -3.88
CA GLU A 123 -0.69 -9.83 -3.79
C GLU A 123 -0.86 -9.23 -2.40
N ARG A 124 -0.58 -10.02 -1.34
CA ARG A 124 -0.60 -9.51 0.02
C ARG A 124 0.43 -8.41 0.25
N ARG A 125 1.69 -8.61 -0.17
CA ARG A 125 2.76 -7.60 -0.05
C ARG A 125 2.40 -6.31 -0.79
N ILE A 126 1.81 -6.43 -1.98
CA ILE A 126 1.30 -5.31 -2.77
C ILE A 126 0.20 -4.57 -1.99
N GLY A 127 -0.77 -5.29 -1.42
CA GLY A 127 -1.84 -4.73 -0.60
C GLY A 127 -1.31 -3.98 0.61
N ASP A 128 -0.40 -4.60 1.38
CA ASP A 128 0.22 -4.01 2.56
C ASP A 128 1.00 -2.73 2.19
N THR A 129 1.72 -2.75 1.05
CA THR A 129 2.47 -1.58 0.55
C THR A 129 1.54 -0.44 0.13
N LYS A 130 0.41 -0.74 -0.52
CA LYS A 130 -0.60 0.26 -0.90
C LYS A 130 -1.22 0.93 0.32
N VAL A 131 -1.53 0.15 1.36
CA VAL A 131 -2.05 0.67 2.63
C VAL A 131 -1.02 1.58 3.31
N GLU A 132 0.25 1.19 3.29
CA GLU A 132 1.31 2.01 3.89
C GLU A 132 1.51 3.33 3.14
N ILE A 133 1.49 3.30 1.80
CA ILE A 133 1.52 4.52 0.98
C ILE A 133 0.35 5.44 1.36
N PHE A 134 -0.86 4.90 1.46
CA PHE A 134 -2.04 5.69 1.83
C PHE A 134 -1.87 6.38 3.20
N LYS A 135 -1.38 5.66 4.22
CA LYS A 135 -1.13 6.23 5.55
C LYS A 135 -0.08 7.33 5.53
N LEU A 136 1.00 7.15 4.79
CA LEU A 136 2.06 8.14 4.67
C LEU A 136 1.60 9.37 3.86
N GLU A 137 0.73 9.20 2.86
CA GLU A 137 0.08 10.32 2.17
C GLU A 137 -0.84 11.12 3.11
N GLU A 138 -1.59 10.46 3.99
CA GLU A 138 -2.36 11.14 5.04
C GLU A 138 -1.46 11.86 6.07
N GLU A 139 -0.36 11.23 6.50
CA GLU A 139 0.62 11.85 7.39
C GLU A 139 1.24 13.11 6.76
N LYS A 140 1.66 13.00 5.50
CA LYS A 140 2.19 14.13 4.73
C LYS A 140 1.19 15.29 4.68
N ALA A 141 -0.07 15.01 4.36
CA ALA A 141 -1.11 16.04 4.30
C ALA A 141 -1.35 16.71 5.66
N LYS A 142 -1.20 15.99 6.78
CA LYS A 142 -1.28 16.56 8.13
C LYS A 142 -0.08 17.48 8.42
N LEU A 143 1.13 17.05 8.07
CA LEU A 143 2.35 17.84 8.23
C LEU A 143 2.30 19.12 7.40
N GLU A 144 1.84 19.04 6.14
CA GLU A 144 1.68 20.22 5.28
C GLU A 144 0.71 21.24 5.87
N LYS A 145 -0.42 20.79 6.44
CA LYS A 145 -1.37 21.67 7.13
C LYS A 145 -0.79 22.34 8.37
N GLN A 146 0.06 21.63 9.13
CA GLN A 146 0.71 22.18 10.32
C GLN A 146 1.80 23.20 9.96
N ILE A 147 2.53 22.99 8.86
CA ILE A 147 3.56 23.93 8.38
C ILE A 147 2.93 25.22 7.82
N GLN A 148 1.76 25.11 7.19
CA GLN A 148 1.05 26.26 6.59
C GLN A 148 0.18 27.05 7.58
N GLY A 149 -0.10 26.51 8.76
CA GLY A 149 -0.96 27.11 9.81
C GLY A 149 -0.20 27.89 10.87
#